data_AF-A0A158EYL1-F1
#
_entry.id   AF-A0A158EYL1-F1
#
_cell.length_a   1.000
_cell.length_b   1.000
_cell.length_c   1.000
_cell.angle_alpha   90.00
_cell.angle_beta   90.00
_cell.angle_gamma   90.00
#
_symmetry.space_group_name_H-M   'P 1'
#
loop_
_entity.id
_entity.type
_entity.pdbx_description
1 polymer ?
#
loop_
_entity_poly.entity_id
_entity_poly.type
_entity_poly.pdbx_seq_one_letter_code
_entity_poly.pdbx_strand_id
1 'polypeptide(L)'
;MQTLPLRLVPGDDLRASLEAIARSQALSAAFVLQGIGSLSVARLRYAGIDDPAQLTGDFEILTFAGSLSIDGAHLHMSISDRDGRVFGGHVATGCIVRTTAEILIALLPEHTFSRESDPRTGFPELVVRPR
;
A
#
# COMPACT_ATOMS: atom_id res chain seq x y z
N MET A 1 -11.84 8.67 -15.57
CA MET A 1 -11.15 8.13 -14.38
C MET A 1 -12.12 7.22 -13.66
N GLN A 2 -11.87 5.90 -13.65
CA GLN A 2 -12.68 4.97 -12.88
C GLN A 2 -12.07 4.87 -11.48
N THR A 3 -12.90 4.96 -10.44
CA THR A 3 -12.43 4.89 -9.05
C THR A 3 -13.17 3.81 -8.27
N LEU A 4 -12.48 3.26 -7.28
CA LEU A 4 -13.00 2.25 -6.37
C LEU A 4 -12.72 2.70 -4.93
N PRO A 5 -13.73 3.22 -4.20
CA PRO A 5 -13.62 3.48 -2.78
C PRO A 5 -13.71 2.17 -1.99
N LEU A 6 -12.87 2.04 -0.96
CA LEU A 6 -12.81 0.87 -0.09
C LEU A 6 -12.72 1.31 1.37
N ARG A 7 -13.22 0.45 2.25
CA ARG A 7 -13.00 0.54 3.69
C ARG A 7 -12.48 -0.80 4.20
N LEU A 8 -11.34 -0.78 4.87
CA LEU A 8 -10.85 -1.90 5.67
C LEU A 8 -11.29 -1.71 7.13
N VAL A 9 -11.50 -2.83 7.82
CA VAL A 9 -12.08 -2.89 9.17
C VAL A 9 -11.01 -3.31 10.19
N PRO A 10 -11.27 -3.13 11.51
CA PRO A 10 -10.32 -3.52 12.54
C PRO A 10 -9.83 -4.96 12.40
N GLY A 11 -8.51 -5.16 12.51
CA GLY A 11 -7.85 -6.46 12.38
C GLY A 11 -7.38 -6.80 10.96
N ASP A 12 -7.84 -6.08 9.93
CA ASP A 12 -7.37 -6.29 8.56
C ASP A 12 -5.88 -5.91 8.42
N ASP A 13 -5.15 -6.70 7.63
CA ASP A 13 -3.83 -6.32 7.14
C ASP A 13 -3.96 -5.45 5.89
N LEU A 14 -3.50 -4.21 6.00
CA LEU A 14 -3.67 -3.18 4.98
C LEU A 14 -3.12 -3.60 3.60
N ARG A 15 -1.92 -4.19 3.57
CA ARG A 15 -1.28 -4.60 2.32
C ARG A 15 -1.90 -5.88 1.79
N ALA A 16 -2.06 -6.89 2.65
CA ALA A 16 -2.57 -8.19 2.23
C ALA A 16 -4.00 -8.08 1.68
N SER A 17 -4.84 -7.23 2.29
CA SER A 17 -6.20 -6.96 1.83
C SER A 17 -6.22 -6.31 0.44
N LEU A 18 -5.39 -5.30 0.18
CA LEU A 18 -5.32 -4.69 -1.16
C LEU A 18 -4.81 -5.66 -2.23
N GLU A 19 -3.79 -6.46 -1.93
CA GLU A 19 -3.29 -7.48 -2.85
C GLU A 19 -4.36 -8.56 -3.12
N ALA A 20 -5.13 -8.96 -2.10
CA ALA A 20 -6.24 -9.90 -2.27
C ALA A 20 -7.35 -9.31 -3.15
N ILE A 21 -7.70 -8.03 -2.95
CA ILE A 21 -8.67 -7.32 -3.79
C ILE A 21 -8.18 -7.27 -5.25
N ALA A 22 -6.92 -6.89 -5.46
CA ALA A 22 -6.31 -6.83 -6.79
C ALA A 22 -6.38 -8.17 -7.53
N ARG A 23 -6.09 -9.28 -6.83
CA ARG A 23 -6.23 -10.63 -7.38
C ARG A 23 -7.69 -10.99 -7.67
N SER A 24 -8.60 -10.74 -6.72
CA SER A 24 -10.02 -11.13 -6.85
C SER A 24 -10.74 -10.40 -7.98
N GLN A 25 -10.35 -9.15 -8.27
CA GLN A 25 -10.94 -8.33 -9.33
C GLN A 25 -10.08 -8.32 -10.61
N ALA A 26 -9.01 -9.13 -10.65
CA ALA A 26 -8.06 -9.19 -11.77
C ALA A 26 -7.59 -7.80 -12.22
N LEU A 27 -7.19 -6.94 -11.28
CA LEU A 27 -6.76 -5.58 -11.57
C LEU A 27 -5.43 -5.59 -12.34
N SER A 28 -5.46 -5.22 -13.62
CA SER A 28 -4.27 -5.14 -14.47
C SER A 28 -3.37 -3.95 -14.12
N ALA A 29 -3.96 -2.81 -13.74
CA ALA A 29 -3.25 -1.60 -13.36
C ALA A 29 -4.14 -0.70 -12.49
N ALA A 30 -3.61 -0.29 -11.34
CA ALA A 30 -4.27 0.65 -10.45
C ALA A 30 -3.26 1.44 -9.61
N PHE A 31 -3.71 2.58 -9.09
CA PHE A 31 -3.00 3.33 -8.07
C PHE A 31 -3.92 3.55 -6.87
N VAL A 32 -3.40 3.35 -5.67
CA VAL A 32 -3.98 3.95 -4.47
C VAL A 32 -3.70 5.45 -4.55
N LEU A 33 -4.75 6.25 -4.76
CA LEU A 33 -4.65 7.70 -4.85
C LEU A 33 -4.43 8.31 -3.47
N GLN A 34 -5.15 7.80 -2.47
CA GLN A 34 -5.05 8.22 -1.09
C GLN A 34 -5.66 7.15 -0.17
N GLY A 35 -5.13 7.08 1.04
CA GLY A 35 -5.78 6.40 2.14
C GLY A 35 -5.49 7.10 3.47
N ILE A 36 -6.49 7.06 4.35
CA ILE A 36 -6.44 7.57 5.72
C ILE A 36 -7.05 6.53 6.66
N GLY A 37 -6.84 6.67 7.96
CA GLY A 37 -7.37 5.73 8.95
C GLY A 37 -6.43 5.54 10.12
N SER A 38 -6.43 4.34 10.69
CA SER A 38 -5.61 4.06 11.86
C SER A 38 -5.05 2.65 11.90
N LEU A 39 -3.89 2.51 12.55
CA LEU A 39 -3.22 1.24 12.77
C LEU A 39 -2.98 0.98 14.25
N SER A 40 -2.95 -0.30 14.62
CA SER A 40 -2.48 -0.80 15.93
C SER A 40 -1.05 -1.35 15.85
N VAL A 41 -0.68 -1.81 14.65
CA VAL A 41 0.67 -2.23 14.28
C VAL A 41 1.00 -1.63 12.93
N ALA A 42 2.17 -1.01 12.82
CA ALA A 42 2.74 -0.60 11.55
C ALA A 42 4.04 -1.35 11.29
N ARG A 43 4.21 -1.86 10.06
CA ARG A 43 5.45 -2.49 9.59
C ARG A 43 5.98 -1.72 8.40
N LEU A 44 6.99 -0.90 8.65
CA LEU A 44 7.56 0.02 7.69
C LEU A 44 9.00 -0.36 7.38
N ARG A 45 9.28 -0.60 6.10
CA ARG A 45 10.65 -0.73 5.63
C ARG A 45 11.20 0.66 5.30
N TYR A 46 12.21 1.08 6.07
CA TYR A 46 12.84 2.38 5.90
C TYR A 46 13.83 2.38 4.73
N ALA A 47 14.21 3.59 4.30
CA ALA A 47 15.11 3.76 3.17
C ALA A 47 16.46 3.04 3.40
N GLY A 48 16.85 2.19 2.46
CA GLY A 48 18.12 1.45 2.49
C GLY A 48 18.19 0.31 3.51
N ILE A 49 17.09 -0.05 4.17
CA ILE A 49 17.02 -1.17 5.12
C ILE A 49 16.13 -2.26 4.52
N ASP A 50 16.57 -3.51 4.59
CA ASP A 50 15.82 -4.64 4.02
C ASP A 50 14.67 -5.09 4.94
N ASP A 51 14.93 -5.16 6.25
CA ASP A 51 13.97 -5.62 7.23
C ASP A 51 13.00 -4.49 7.64
N PRO A 52 11.68 -4.73 7.63
CA PRO A 52 10.71 -3.75 8.09
C PRO A 52 10.78 -3.59 9.61
N ALA A 53 10.86 -2.35 10.07
CA ALA A 53 10.68 -2.00 11.47
C ALA A 53 9.22 -2.20 11.88
N GLN A 54 9.00 -2.81 13.04
CA GLN A 54 7.68 -2.93 13.64
C GLN A 54 7.48 -1.84 14.69
N LEU A 55 6.37 -1.11 14.56
CA LEU A 55 5.88 -0.14 15.52
C LEU A 55 4.53 -0.63 16.04
N THR A 56 4.31 -0.56 17.36
CA THR A 56 3.05 -0.99 17.98
C THR A 56 2.54 0.13 18.88
N GLY A 57 1.24 0.43 18.77
CA GLY A 57 0.62 1.57 19.42
C GLY A 57 -0.54 2.10 18.60
N ASP A 58 -1.14 3.19 19.05
CA ASP A 58 -2.21 3.86 18.32
C ASP A 58 -1.60 4.84 17.31
N PHE A 59 -1.74 4.52 16.02
CA PHE A 59 -1.29 5.37 14.93
C PHE A 59 -2.46 5.89 14.10
N GLU A 60 -2.32 7.09 13.57
CA GLU A 60 -3.15 7.63 12.49
C GLU A 60 -2.38 7.51 11.17
N ILE A 61 -3.04 7.05 10.11
CA ILE A 61 -2.52 7.04 8.74
C ILE A 61 -2.79 8.42 8.15
N LEU A 62 -1.72 9.14 7.85
CA LEU A 62 -1.80 10.50 7.28
C LEU A 62 -1.81 10.46 5.76
N THR A 63 -1.01 9.57 5.19
CA THR A 63 -0.97 9.32 3.74
C THR A 63 -0.77 7.84 3.48
N PHE A 64 -1.39 7.33 2.43
CA PHE A 64 -1.19 5.97 1.93
C PHE A 64 -1.42 5.96 0.43
N ALA A 65 -0.37 5.62 -0.32
CA ALA A 65 -0.38 5.70 -1.78
C ALA A 65 0.57 4.67 -2.39
N GLY A 66 0.35 4.36 -3.66
CA GLY A 66 1.23 3.48 -4.41
C GLY A 66 0.57 2.79 -5.58
N SER A 67 1.34 1.96 -6.27
CA SER A 67 0.87 1.18 -7.42
C SER A 67 0.42 -0.21 -6.99
N LEU A 68 -0.63 -0.70 -7.64
CA LEU A 68 -1.27 -1.98 -7.35
C LEU A 68 -1.64 -2.67 -8.67
N SER A 69 -1.30 -3.94 -8.78
CA SER A 69 -1.78 -4.83 -9.84
C SER A 69 -1.92 -6.25 -9.32
N ILE A 70 -2.35 -7.15 -10.19
CA ILE A 70 -2.40 -8.60 -9.90
C ILE A 70 -1.02 -9.18 -9.52
N ASP A 71 0.06 -8.59 -10.03
CA ASP A 71 1.45 -9.01 -9.76
C ASP A 71 1.96 -8.53 -8.39
N GLY A 72 1.22 -7.64 -7.73
CA GLY A 72 1.52 -7.18 -6.38
C GLY A 72 1.40 -5.67 -6.20
N ALA A 73 1.88 -5.19 -5.06
CA ALA A 73 1.76 -3.80 -4.64
C ALA A 73 3.13 -3.17 -4.31
N HIS A 74 3.29 -1.90 -4.66
CA HIS A 74 4.36 -1.04 -4.15
C HIS A 74 3.72 0.17 -3.48
N LEU A 75 3.65 0.11 -2.16
CA LEU A 75 2.85 0.99 -1.32
C LEU A 75 3.73 1.69 -0.30
N HIS A 76 3.51 2.99 -0.10
CA HIS A 76 4.19 3.81 0.89
C HIS A 76 3.15 4.48 1.77
N MET A 77 3.48 4.70 3.03
CA MET A 77 2.62 5.45 3.95
C MET A 77 3.41 6.35 4.88
N SER A 78 2.75 7.38 5.38
CA SER A 78 3.16 8.10 6.58
C SER A 78 2.11 7.94 7.68
N ILE A 79 2.57 7.77 8.91
CA ILE A 79 1.74 7.58 10.10
C ILE A 79 2.20 8.52 11.20
N SER A 80 1.29 8.95 12.09
CA SER A 80 1.63 9.69 13.30
C SER A 80 1.29 8.92 14.57
N ASP A 81 2.17 8.99 15.56
CA ASP A 81 1.90 8.48 16.91
C ASP A 81 1.10 9.48 17.76
N ARG A 82 0.84 9.10 19.01
CA ARG A 82 0.11 9.92 19.99
C ARG A 82 0.76 11.26 20.35
N ASP A 83 2.06 11.39 20.13
CA ASP A 83 2.84 12.59 20.39
C ASP A 83 2.98 13.45 19.12
N GLY A 84 2.36 13.03 18.01
CA GLY A 84 2.43 13.70 16.72
C GLY A 84 3.72 13.46 15.94
N ARG A 85 4.56 12.50 16.37
CA ARG A 85 5.77 12.14 15.60
C ARG A 85 5.37 11.37 14.36
N VAL A 86 5.93 11.76 13.22
CA VAL A 86 5.63 11.14 11.93
C VAL A 86 6.70 10.13 11.55
N PHE A 87 6.26 8.93 11.19
CA PHE A 87 7.08 7.86 10.65
C PHE A 87 6.60 7.55 9.24
N GLY A 88 7.50 7.15 8.34
CA GLY A 88 7.13 6.82 6.98
C GLY A 88 8.08 5.83 6.33
N GLY A 89 7.58 5.12 5.34
CA GLY A 89 8.36 4.15 4.59
C GLY A 89 7.53 3.26 3.68
N HIS A 90 8.17 2.23 3.16
CA HIS A 90 7.54 1.22 2.34
C HIS A 90 6.69 0.29 3.22
N VAL A 91 5.44 0.06 2.81
CA VAL A 91 4.45 -0.72 3.56
C VAL A 91 4.73 -2.21 3.37
N ALA A 92 5.09 -2.88 4.45
CA ALA A 92 5.18 -4.33 4.51
C ALA A 92 3.85 -4.95 4.96
N THR A 93 3.71 -6.27 4.80
CA THR A 93 2.63 -7.02 5.44
C THR A 93 2.75 -6.94 6.96
N GLY A 94 1.63 -6.99 7.66
CA GLY A 94 1.47 -6.86 9.09
C GLY A 94 1.19 -5.43 9.57
N CYS A 95 0.76 -4.53 8.68
CA CYS A 95 0.17 -3.25 9.07
C CYS A 95 -1.31 -3.48 9.41
N ILE A 96 -1.67 -3.49 10.69
CA ILE A 96 -2.98 -3.93 11.17
C ILE A 96 -3.88 -2.74 11.46
N VAL A 97 -5.04 -2.72 10.81
CA VAL A 97 -6.06 -1.67 10.97
C VAL A 97 -6.61 -1.69 12.40
N ARG A 98 -6.65 -0.51 13.04
CA ARG A 98 -7.16 -0.34 14.42
C ARG A 98 -8.64 0.00 14.46
N THR A 99 -9.08 1.04 13.75
CA THR A 99 -10.50 1.45 13.71
C THR A 99 -11.11 1.39 12.31
N THR A 100 -10.39 1.92 11.32
CA THR A 100 -10.82 1.98 9.92
C THR A 100 -9.60 2.28 9.05
N ALA A 101 -9.63 1.88 7.78
CA ALA A 101 -8.81 2.50 6.75
C ALA A 101 -9.70 2.78 5.53
N GLU A 102 -9.81 4.05 5.16
CA GLU A 102 -10.60 4.53 4.03
C GLU A 102 -9.65 4.80 2.88
N ILE A 103 -9.86 4.13 1.76
CA ILE A 103 -8.89 4.05 0.66
C ILE A 103 -9.62 4.37 -0.65
N LEU A 104 -9.03 5.24 -1.46
CA LEU A 104 -9.49 5.52 -2.82
C LEU A 104 -8.48 4.97 -3.82
N ILE A 105 -8.95 4.09 -4.70
CA ILE A 105 -8.15 3.51 -5.78
C ILE A 105 -8.60 4.09 -7.12
N ALA A 106 -7.64 4.50 -7.95
CA ALA A 106 -7.86 4.76 -9.37
C ALA A 106 -7.55 3.51 -10.19
N LEU A 107 -8.53 3.07 -10.98
CA LEU A 107 -8.39 1.96 -11.91
C LEU A 107 -7.97 2.49 -13.28
N LEU A 108 -7.02 1.80 -13.92
CA LEU A 108 -6.42 2.18 -15.19
C LEU A 108 -6.69 1.08 -16.25
N PRO A 109 -7.93 0.94 -16.74
CA PRO A 109 -8.34 -0.22 -17.56
C PRO A 109 -7.59 -0.34 -18.89
N GLU A 110 -7.13 0.78 -19.45
CA GLU A 110 -6.33 0.86 -20.70
C GLU A 110 -4.85 0.51 -20.50
N HIS A 111 -4.45 0.07 -19.30
CA HIS A 111 -3.07 -0.23 -18.96
C HIS A 111 -2.93 -1.58 -18.29
N THR A 112 -1.71 -2.12 -18.40
CA THR A 112 -1.25 -3.29 -17.64
C THR A 112 0.06 -2.92 -16.95
N PHE A 113 0.14 -3.22 -15.66
CA PHE A 113 1.35 -3.09 -14.85
C PHE A 113 1.95 -4.46 -14.61
N SER A 114 3.25 -4.58 -14.86
CA SER A 114 4.06 -5.74 -14.45
C SER A 114 5.25 -5.29 -13.60
N ARG A 115 5.90 -6.26 -12.96
CA ARG A 115 7.17 -6.09 -12.25
C ARG A 115 8.25 -6.89 -12.94
N GLU A 116 9.22 -6.21 -13.54
CA GLU A 116 10.30 -6.84 -14.31
C GLU A 116 11.65 -6.54 -13.68
N SER A 117 12.56 -7.52 -13.73
CA SER A 117 13.90 -7.36 -13.18
C SER A 117 14.64 -6.21 -13.86
N ASP A 118 15.05 -5.20 -13.09
CA ASP A 118 15.88 -4.10 -13.58
C ASP A 118 17.34 -4.28 -13.08
N PRO A 119 18.31 -4.53 -13.96
CA PRO A 119 19.71 -4.74 -13.55
C PRO A 119 20.37 -3.48 -12.96
N ARG A 120 19.79 -2.29 -13.15
CA ARG A 120 20.32 -1.04 -12.59
C ARG A 120 19.99 -0.87 -11.12
N THR A 121 18.84 -1.41 -10.69
CA THR A 121 18.39 -1.31 -9.29
C THR A 121 18.56 -2.62 -8.53
N GLY A 122 18.60 -3.75 -9.25
CA GLY A 122 18.62 -5.09 -8.66
C GLY A 122 17.24 -5.58 -8.19
N PHE A 123 16.17 -4.83 -8.48
CA PHE A 123 14.81 -5.13 -8.03
C PHE A 123 13.83 -5.30 -9.19
N PRO A 124 12.68 -5.97 -8.97
CA PRO A 124 11.56 -5.96 -9.91
C PRO A 124 10.88 -4.57 -9.93
N GLU A 125 11.08 -3.83 -11.01
CA GLU A 125 10.57 -2.47 -11.17
C GLU A 125 9.27 -2.43 -11.98
N LEU A 126 8.51 -1.34 -11.82
CA LEU A 126 7.26 -1.14 -12.55
C LEU A 126 7.50 -1.01 -14.05
N VAL A 127 6.82 -1.82 -14.85
CA VAL A 127 6.69 -1.62 -16.29
C VAL A 127 5.22 -1.37 -16.62
N VAL A 128 4.98 -0.29 -17.38
CA VAL A 128 3.64 0.14 -17.79
C VAL A 128 3.48 -0.12 -19.28
N ARG A 129 2.43 -0.84 -19.65
CA ARG A 129 2.06 -1.09 -21.05
C ARG A 129 0.62 -0.69 -21.32
N PRO A 130 0.29 -0.21 -22.54
CA PRO A 130 -1.09 -0.15 -23.00
C PRO A 130 -1.73 -1.54 -23.01
N ARG A 131 -3.04 -1.60 -22.80
CA ARG A 131 -3.84 -2.82 -22.96
C ARG A 131 -4.35 -2.97 -24.39
#